data_AF-A0A4Q7J2T4-F1
#
_entry.id   AF-A0A4Q7J2T4-F1
#
_cell.length_a   1.000
_cell.length_b   1.000
_cell.length_c   1.000
_cell.angle_alpha   90.00
_cell.angle_beta   90.00
_cell.angle_gamma   90.00
#
_symmetry.space_group_name_H-M   'P 1'
#
loop_
_entity.id
_entity.type
_entity.pdbx_description
1 polymer ?
#
loop_
_entity_poly.entity_id
_entity_poly.type
_entity_poly.pdbx_seq_one_letter_code
_entity_poly.pdbx_strand_id
1 'polypeptide(L)'
;MASGTKKKPKNAMKSARKSSVVAKKGTPWGTIIAVVAILALAGGVFGWYYVQSADKREQANREEAAAAWAPSQQNPDPSLKIAGIVTQQYSGSVHVTATERVRYDKTPPFGGPHDGAWAACNGVVYPNPVRTENLVHSLEHGAVWITYNADKVSGDALNKLRVRVQNKPYMVMSPWPGLDSPISLQAWGHQLRVDSVDDERIDQFIAALRLNRNTYPEVGATCDVGPGQFDVDNPPPFDPAPYGPDAKPMDYKGSAGATPPEAGMTQPGAPGGAPVPPGGPQPNPAPPAGG
;
A
#
# COMPACT_ATOMS: atom_id res chain seq x y z
N MET A 1 33.72 -118.84 -12.18
CA MET A 1 34.06 -118.16 -10.90
C MET A 1 34.53 -116.74 -11.22
N ALA A 2 34.05 -115.76 -10.44
CA ALA A 2 34.28 -114.29 -10.50
C ALA A 2 33.65 -113.57 -11.73
N SER A 3 32.48 -112.90 -11.63
CA SER A 3 32.01 -111.77 -10.79
C SER A 3 32.62 -110.41 -11.20
N GLY A 4 31.78 -109.48 -11.65
CA GLY A 4 32.18 -108.09 -11.90
C GLY A 4 31.21 -107.22 -12.70
N THR A 5 29.93 -107.12 -12.32
CA THR A 5 28.96 -106.18 -12.94
C THR A 5 29.15 -104.76 -12.41
N LYS A 6 29.57 -103.81 -13.27
CA LYS A 6 29.77 -102.39 -12.93
C LYS A 6 28.45 -101.62 -12.81
N LYS A 7 28.31 -100.84 -11.73
CA LYS A 7 27.17 -99.96 -11.40
C LYS A 7 27.19 -98.65 -12.22
N LYS A 8 26.00 -98.18 -12.62
CA LYS A 8 25.70 -96.82 -13.13
C LYS A 8 25.89 -95.75 -12.03
N PRO A 9 26.35 -94.52 -12.36
CA PRO A 9 26.04 -93.35 -11.55
C PRO A 9 24.70 -92.72 -12.00
N LYS A 10 23.84 -92.44 -11.01
CA LYS A 10 22.59 -91.69 -11.16
C LYS A 10 22.91 -90.19 -11.10
N ASN A 11 22.55 -89.44 -12.13
CA ASN A 11 22.53 -87.98 -12.08
C ASN A 11 21.43 -87.52 -11.10
N ALA A 12 21.84 -87.07 -9.91
CA ALA A 12 20.95 -86.40 -8.97
C ALA A 12 20.86 -84.92 -9.34
N MET A 13 19.72 -84.51 -9.91
CA MET A 13 19.30 -83.11 -9.97
C MET A 13 19.27 -82.54 -8.53
N LYS A 14 20.24 -81.70 -8.18
CA LYS A 14 20.11 -80.81 -7.03
C LYS A 14 19.23 -79.64 -7.46
N SER A 15 17.93 -79.75 -7.19
CA SER A 15 17.02 -78.61 -7.16
C SER A 15 17.49 -77.67 -6.04
N ALA A 16 18.20 -76.62 -6.40
CA ALA A 16 18.44 -75.50 -5.51
C ALA A 16 17.13 -74.72 -5.38
N ARG A 17 16.28 -75.08 -4.42
CA ARG A 17 15.26 -74.17 -3.92
C ARG A 17 16.00 -72.96 -3.33
N LYS A 18 16.14 -71.89 -4.12
CA LYS A 18 16.41 -70.56 -3.57
C LYS A 18 15.16 -70.16 -2.79
N SER A 19 15.12 -70.49 -1.51
CA SER A 19 14.19 -69.85 -0.58
C SER A 19 14.47 -68.36 -0.66
N SER A 20 13.57 -67.59 -1.28
CA SER A 20 13.61 -66.15 -1.15
C SER A 20 13.37 -65.86 0.32
N VAL A 21 14.45 -65.53 1.04
CA VAL A 21 14.32 -64.93 2.36
C VAL A 21 13.73 -63.55 2.11
N VAL A 22 12.41 -63.45 2.08
CA VAL A 22 11.74 -62.16 2.18
C VAL A 22 12.05 -61.68 3.59
N ALA A 23 13.13 -60.92 3.72
CA ALA A 23 13.45 -60.23 4.95
C ALA A 23 12.26 -59.31 5.27
N LYS A 24 11.48 -59.65 6.31
CA LYS A 24 10.45 -58.76 6.83
C LYS A 24 11.17 -57.51 7.34
N LYS A 25 11.21 -56.44 6.54
CA LYS A 25 11.72 -55.14 7.00
C LYS A 25 10.85 -54.70 8.18
N GLY A 26 11.47 -54.48 9.35
CA GLY A 26 10.78 -53.93 10.51
C GLY A 26 10.21 -52.55 10.22
N THR A 27 9.09 -52.21 10.84
CA THR A 27 8.45 -50.90 10.71
C THR A 27 9.45 -49.80 11.09
N PRO A 28 9.68 -48.79 10.24
CA PRO A 28 10.70 -47.77 10.49
C PRO A 28 10.18 -46.71 11.48
N TRP A 29 10.06 -47.09 12.75
CA TRP A 29 9.48 -46.22 13.79
C TRP A 29 10.18 -44.87 13.91
N GLY A 30 11.51 -44.81 13.72
CA GLY A 30 12.25 -43.54 13.73
C GLY A 30 11.79 -42.57 12.63
N THR A 31 11.52 -43.06 11.41
CA THR A 31 11.02 -42.19 10.33
C THR A 31 9.57 -41.79 10.57
N ILE A 32 8.74 -42.69 11.11
CA ILE A 32 7.35 -42.37 11.44
C ILE A 32 7.29 -41.28 12.51
N ILE A 33 8.06 -41.41 13.59
CA ILE A 33 8.13 -40.39 14.65
C ILE A 33 8.65 -39.06 14.09
N ALA A 34 9.69 -39.08 13.25
CA ALA A 34 10.20 -37.87 12.61
C ALA A 34 9.14 -37.19 11.73
N VAL A 35 8.40 -37.96 10.92
CA VAL A 35 7.31 -37.43 10.08
C VAL A 35 6.19 -36.85 10.94
N VAL A 36 5.76 -37.54 11.99
CA VAL A 36 4.73 -37.05 12.92
C VAL A 36 5.18 -35.76 13.61
N ALA A 37 6.44 -35.68 14.05
CA ALA A 37 6.99 -34.48 14.66
C ALA A 37 7.00 -33.29 13.68
N ILE A 38 7.38 -33.53 12.42
CA ILE A 38 7.34 -32.51 11.35
C ILE A 38 5.90 -32.04 11.11
N LEU A 39 4.94 -32.97 11.01
CA LEU A 39 3.53 -32.61 10.80
C LEU A 39 2.94 -31.83 11.98
N ALA A 40 3.30 -32.19 13.22
CA ALA A 40 2.87 -31.46 14.41
C ALA A 40 3.47 -30.04 14.44
N LEU A 41 4.76 -29.89 14.12
CA LEU A 41 5.41 -28.59 14.03
C LEU A 41 4.80 -27.74 12.91
N ALA A 42 4.58 -28.34 11.73
CA ALA A 42 3.90 -27.67 10.62
C ALA A 42 2.50 -27.21 11.02
N GLY A 43 1.69 -28.09 11.62
CA GLY A 43 0.35 -27.75 12.13
C GLY A 43 0.38 -26.61 13.14
N GLY A 44 1.36 -26.60 14.05
CA GLY A 44 1.57 -25.50 15.00
C GLY A 44 1.91 -24.17 14.32
N VAL A 45 2.85 -24.16 13.37
CA VAL A 45 3.24 -22.96 12.61
C VAL A 45 2.08 -22.44 11.76
N PHE A 46 1.38 -23.31 11.04
CA PHE A 46 0.22 -22.93 10.23
C PHE A 46 -0.93 -22.41 11.10
N GLY A 47 -1.21 -23.06 12.24
CA GLY A 47 -2.23 -22.60 13.19
C GLY A 47 -1.90 -21.22 13.75
N TRP A 48 -0.65 -21.00 14.15
CA TRP A 48 -0.18 -19.68 14.62
C TRP A 48 -0.32 -18.60 13.54
N TYR A 49 0.12 -18.88 12.31
CA TYR A 49 -0.02 -17.95 11.18
C TYR A 49 -1.48 -17.66 10.84
N TYR A 50 -2.36 -18.66 10.90
CA TYR A 50 -3.79 -18.50 10.63
C TYR A 50 -4.47 -17.53 11.61
N VAL A 51 -4.10 -17.60 12.88
CA VAL A 51 -4.58 -16.66 13.92
C VAL A 51 -3.97 -15.28 13.70
N GLN A 52 -2.66 -15.18 13.48
CA GLN A 52 -1.99 -13.88 13.28
C GLN A 52 -2.46 -13.14 12.01
N SER A 53 -2.95 -13.87 11.00
CA SER A 53 -3.47 -13.31 9.75
C SER A 53 -4.96 -12.98 9.77
N ALA A 54 -5.66 -13.14 10.90
CA ALA A 54 -7.10 -12.89 11.00
C ALA A 54 -7.49 -11.47 10.54
N ASP A 55 -6.87 -10.42 11.10
CA ASP A 55 -7.15 -9.03 10.75
C ASP A 55 -6.90 -8.72 9.27
N LYS A 56 -5.86 -9.32 8.68
CA LYS A 56 -5.55 -9.15 7.24
C LYS A 56 -6.61 -9.78 6.36
N ARG A 57 -7.14 -10.95 6.73
CA ARG A 57 -8.22 -11.62 6.00
C ARG A 57 -9.53 -10.87 6.14
N GLU A 58 -9.84 -10.41 7.35
CA GLU A 58 -11.03 -9.59 7.58
C GLU A 58 -10.95 -8.26 6.82
N GLN A 59 -9.77 -7.65 6.77
CA GLN A 59 -9.54 -6.45 5.97
C GLN A 59 -9.73 -6.72 4.47
N ALA A 60 -9.27 -7.86 3.95
CA ALA A 60 -9.49 -8.22 2.56
C ALA A 60 -11.00 -8.32 2.23
N ASN A 61 -11.81 -8.88 3.14
CA ASN A 61 -13.27 -8.93 2.99
C ASN A 61 -13.89 -7.52 3.01
N ARG A 62 -13.39 -6.61 3.85
CA ARG A 62 -13.84 -5.20 3.88
C ARG A 62 -13.52 -4.46 2.59
N GLU A 63 -12.33 -4.69 2.02
CA GLU A 63 -11.92 -4.13 0.73
C GLU A 63 -12.80 -4.65 -0.41
N GLU A 64 -13.13 -5.94 -0.40
CA GLU A 64 -14.07 -6.52 -1.36
C GLU A 64 -15.48 -5.91 -1.23
N ALA A 65 -15.99 -5.75 0.00
CA ALA A 65 -17.27 -5.09 0.25
C ALA A 65 -17.27 -3.61 -0.17
N ALA A 66 -16.13 -2.92 -0.02
CA ALA A 66 -15.97 -1.53 -0.41
C ALA A 66 -15.69 -1.33 -1.92
N ALA A 67 -15.45 -2.39 -2.70
CA ALA A 67 -15.07 -2.28 -4.11
C ALA A 67 -16.11 -1.52 -4.97
N ALA A 68 -17.39 -1.56 -4.60
CA ALA A 68 -18.45 -0.79 -5.26
C ALA A 68 -18.31 0.73 -5.12
N TRP A 69 -17.47 1.20 -4.20
CA TRP A 69 -17.14 2.61 -3.99
C TRP A 69 -15.94 3.06 -4.81
N ALA A 70 -15.36 2.23 -5.67
CA ALA A 70 -14.33 2.67 -6.60
C ALA A 70 -14.91 3.68 -7.62
N PRO A 71 -14.17 4.77 -7.96
CA PRO A 71 -14.59 5.72 -8.98
C PRO A 71 -14.82 5.06 -10.35
N SER A 72 -15.84 5.51 -11.07
CA SER A 72 -16.15 5.06 -12.44
C SER A 72 -16.52 6.23 -13.34
N GLN A 73 -16.65 6.01 -14.64
CA GLN A 73 -17.11 7.06 -15.56
C GLN A 73 -18.52 7.57 -15.21
N GLN A 74 -19.40 6.70 -14.72
CA GLN A 74 -20.78 7.04 -14.37
C GLN A 74 -20.87 7.68 -12.98
N ASN A 75 -19.89 7.43 -12.10
CA ASN A 75 -19.81 7.99 -10.77
C ASN A 75 -18.35 8.33 -10.43
N PRO A 76 -17.85 9.50 -10.88
CA PRO A 76 -16.43 9.86 -10.75
C PRO A 76 -16.02 10.18 -9.29
N ASP A 77 -17.00 10.52 -8.44
CA ASP A 77 -16.78 10.74 -7.02
C ASP A 77 -17.87 10.06 -6.18
N PRO A 78 -17.73 8.75 -5.94
CA PRO A 78 -18.65 8.00 -5.08
C PRO A 78 -18.62 8.44 -3.62
N SER A 79 -17.56 9.16 -3.18
CA SER A 79 -17.39 9.57 -1.78
C SER A 79 -18.52 10.48 -1.30
N LEU A 80 -19.13 11.25 -2.21
CA LEU A 80 -20.24 12.17 -1.93
C LEU A 80 -21.49 11.47 -1.38
N LYS A 81 -21.59 10.14 -1.52
CA LYS A 81 -22.69 9.33 -0.96
C LYS A 81 -22.36 8.74 0.41
N ILE A 82 -21.15 8.90 0.93
CA ILE A 82 -20.75 8.41 2.25
C ILE A 82 -21.43 9.29 3.31
N ALA A 83 -22.22 8.67 4.17
CA ALA A 83 -22.89 9.39 5.24
C ALA A 83 -21.88 10.06 6.19
N GLY A 84 -22.05 11.37 6.40
CA GLY A 84 -21.19 12.16 7.28
C GLY A 84 -19.89 12.66 6.64
N ILE A 85 -19.70 12.47 5.33
CA ILE A 85 -18.57 13.09 4.62
C ILE A 85 -18.71 14.61 4.61
N VAL A 86 -17.61 15.30 4.87
CA VAL A 86 -17.47 16.75 4.74
C VAL A 86 -16.60 17.02 3.54
N THR A 87 -17.02 17.94 2.67
CA THR A 87 -16.27 18.36 1.50
C THR A 87 -16.01 19.86 1.49
N GLN A 88 -14.86 20.25 0.93
CA GLN A 88 -14.49 21.65 0.74
C GLN A 88 -13.51 21.76 -0.43
N GLN A 89 -13.61 22.84 -1.19
CA GLN A 89 -12.70 23.10 -2.30
C GLN A 89 -11.47 23.84 -1.79
N TYR A 90 -10.30 23.39 -2.23
CA TYR A 90 -9.00 24.02 -1.94
C TYR A 90 -8.20 24.16 -3.24
N SER A 91 -7.48 25.26 -3.38
CA SER A 91 -6.50 25.42 -4.44
C SER A 91 -5.25 24.60 -4.11
N GLY A 92 -4.79 23.82 -5.08
CA GLY A 92 -3.53 23.10 -5.03
C GLY A 92 -2.31 23.98 -5.34
N SER A 93 -1.12 23.40 -5.23
CA SER A 93 0.20 23.95 -5.53
C SER A 93 0.50 25.26 -4.79
N VAL A 94 -0.12 25.47 -3.64
CA VAL A 94 0.16 26.61 -2.75
C VAL A 94 1.09 26.16 -1.65
N HIS A 95 2.39 26.35 -1.88
CA HIS A 95 3.41 25.89 -0.97
C HIS A 95 3.85 26.97 0.03
N VAL A 96 4.19 26.52 1.24
CA VAL A 96 4.88 27.27 2.29
C VAL A 96 6.22 26.61 2.60
N THR A 97 7.11 27.35 3.25
CA THR A 97 8.44 26.84 3.62
C THR A 97 8.38 25.99 4.90
N ALA A 98 9.45 25.20 5.14
CA ALA A 98 9.57 24.33 6.31
C ALA A 98 9.51 25.06 7.66
N THR A 99 9.76 26.37 7.70
CA THR A 99 9.69 27.18 8.93
C THR A 99 8.33 27.85 9.13
N GLU A 100 7.43 27.76 8.16
CA GLU A 100 6.11 28.40 8.22
C GLU A 100 5.04 27.42 8.69
N ARG A 101 4.06 27.95 9.43
CA ARG A 101 2.86 27.21 9.85
C ARG A 101 1.65 27.74 9.11
N VAL A 102 0.71 26.87 8.79
CA VAL A 102 -0.56 27.25 8.16
C VAL A 102 -1.68 27.21 9.18
N ARG A 103 -2.41 28.31 9.28
CA ARG A 103 -3.62 28.40 10.09
C ARG A 103 -4.79 27.79 9.33
N TYR A 104 -4.87 26.47 9.36
CA TYR A 104 -5.97 25.73 8.73
C TYR A 104 -7.32 26.07 9.37
N ASP A 105 -8.37 26.04 8.56
CA ASP A 105 -9.77 26.26 8.94
C ASP A 105 -10.48 24.97 9.41
N LYS A 106 -9.80 23.82 9.27
CA LYS A 106 -10.26 22.48 9.66
C LYS A 106 -9.17 21.73 10.42
N THR A 107 -9.60 20.85 11.33
CA THR A 107 -8.71 20.10 12.21
C THR A 107 -9.18 18.65 12.37
N PRO A 108 -8.44 17.64 11.90
CA PRO A 108 -7.26 17.72 11.04
C PRO A 108 -7.59 18.38 9.69
N PRO A 109 -6.63 19.06 9.04
CA PRO A 109 -6.85 19.66 7.73
C PRO A 109 -6.89 18.59 6.63
N PHE A 110 -7.63 18.89 5.58
CA PHE A 110 -7.81 18.01 4.43
C PHE A 110 -7.61 18.76 3.11
N GLY A 111 -6.77 19.80 3.12
CA GLY A 111 -6.40 20.61 1.96
C GLY A 111 -5.94 22.01 2.36
N GLY A 112 -5.51 22.79 1.38
CA GLY A 112 -5.03 24.17 1.55
C GLY A 112 -3.52 24.32 1.40
N PRO A 113 -2.96 25.51 1.75
CA PRO A 113 -1.52 25.73 1.70
C PRO A 113 -0.77 24.71 2.55
N HIS A 114 0.38 24.27 2.09
CA HIS A 114 1.11 23.15 2.70
C HIS A 114 2.59 23.20 2.36
N ASP A 115 3.41 22.33 2.93
CA ASP A 115 4.87 22.42 2.76
C ASP A 115 5.29 22.07 1.34
N GLY A 116 6.41 22.59 0.83
CA GLY A 116 6.96 22.10 -0.44
C GLY A 116 7.35 20.61 -0.44
N ALA A 117 7.71 20.03 0.71
CA ALA A 117 8.05 18.62 0.85
C ALA A 117 6.87 17.81 1.41
N TRP A 118 6.55 16.68 0.78
CA TRP A 118 5.53 15.75 1.29
C TRP A 118 6.10 14.78 2.33
N ALA A 119 5.24 14.35 3.25
CA ALA A 119 5.51 13.22 4.10
C ALA A 119 5.41 11.92 3.29
N ALA A 120 6.22 10.91 3.62
CA ALA A 120 6.12 9.61 2.97
C ALA A 120 4.73 9.00 3.17
N CYS A 121 4.09 8.66 2.05
CA CYS A 121 2.71 8.18 2.01
C CYS A 121 2.57 6.79 1.36
N ASN A 122 3.65 6.02 1.29
CA ASN A 122 3.64 4.65 0.75
C ASN A 122 3.36 3.57 1.81
N GLY A 123 2.33 3.79 2.63
CA GLY A 123 1.87 2.86 3.64
C GLY A 123 2.60 3.00 4.96
N VAL A 124 2.91 4.24 5.32
CA VAL A 124 3.68 4.58 6.52
C VAL A 124 2.75 4.78 7.71
N VAL A 125 3.13 4.18 8.84
CA VAL A 125 2.48 4.39 10.14
C VAL A 125 3.45 5.13 11.04
N TYR A 126 3.21 6.43 11.24
CA TYR A 126 3.99 7.23 12.18
C TYR A 126 3.51 6.98 13.61
N PRO A 127 4.41 6.63 14.54
CA PRO A 127 4.04 6.40 15.94
C PRO A 127 3.78 7.71 16.70
N ASN A 128 4.30 8.83 16.19
CA ASN A 128 4.17 10.15 16.79
C ASN A 128 3.45 11.12 15.83
N PRO A 129 2.84 12.20 16.35
CA PRO A 129 2.27 13.25 15.51
C PRO A 129 3.35 13.92 14.65
N VAL A 130 3.07 14.06 13.36
CA VAL A 130 3.97 14.64 12.34
C VAL A 130 3.51 16.04 11.98
N ARG A 131 4.43 16.90 11.55
CA ARG A 131 4.13 18.23 11.04
C ARG A 131 3.04 18.16 9.97
N THR A 132 2.00 18.96 10.18
CA THR A 132 0.73 18.86 9.46
C THR A 132 0.88 19.22 7.99
N GLU A 133 1.63 20.27 7.68
CA GLU A 133 1.82 20.79 6.33
C GLU A 133 2.48 19.75 5.41
N ASN A 134 3.34 18.88 5.92
CA ASN A 134 3.93 17.79 5.11
C ASN A 134 2.90 16.70 4.78
N LEU A 135 1.99 16.40 5.70
CA LEU A 135 0.92 15.42 5.47
C LEU A 135 -0.19 15.96 4.57
N VAL A 136 -0.48 17.27 4.62
CA VAL A 136 -1.41 17.92 3.69
C VAL A 136 -0.89 17.86 2.25
N HIS A 137 0.41 18.03 2.02
CA HIS A 137 1.02 17.80 0.70
C HIS A 137 0.76 16.37 0.21
N SER A 138 0.93 15.35 1.08
CA SER A 138 0.65 13.96 0.67
C SER A 138 -0.80 13.78 0.18
N LEU A 139 -1.78 14.51 0.73
CA LEU A 139 -3.16 14.48 0.24
C LEU A 139 -3.28 15.04 -1.18
N GLU A 140 -2.46 16.04 -1.50
CA GLU A 140 -2.40 16.64 -2.83
C GLU A 140 -1.99 15.63 -3.90
N HIS A 141 -1.18 14.63 -3.55
CA HIS A 141 -0.78 13.52 -4.42
C HIS A 141 -1.83 12.40 -4.50
N GLY A 142 -2.99 12.56 -3.85
CA GLY A 142 -4.06 11.57 -3.83
C GLY A 142 -3.94 10.52 -2.72
N ALA A 143 -3.14 10.79 -1.69
CA ALA A 143 -3.08 9.94 -0.51
C ALA A 143 -4.31 10.08 0.39
N VAL A 144 -4.58 9.02 1.15
CA VAL A 144 -5.49 9.07 2.29
C VAL A 144 -4.67 9.04 3.58
N TRP A 145 -4.91 10.05 4.42
CA TRP A 145 -4.34 10.15 5.75
C TRP A 145 -5.38 9.76 6.79
N ILE A 146 -5.06 8.73 7.58
CA ILE A 146 -5.85 8.32 8.73
C ILE A 146 -5.22 8.91 9.98
N THR A 147 -6.00 9.71 10.71
CA THR A 147 -5.66 10.20 12.04
C THR A 147 -6.48 9.48 13.09
N TYR A 148 -5.89 9.26 14.26
CA TYR A 148 -6.57 8.65 15.40
C TYR A 148 -6.25 9.36 16.70
N ASN A 149 -7.19 9.30 17.64
CA ASN A 149 -6.98 9.72 19.01
C ASN A 149 -6.29 8.57 19.78
N ALA A 150 -5.03 8.78 20.19
CA ALA A 150 -4.23 7.78 20.88
C ALA A 150 -4.76 7.39 22.28
N ASP A 151 -5.57 8.26 22.91
CA ASP A 151 -6.23 7.97 24.20
C ASP A 151 -7.46 7.06 24.03
N LYS A 152 -8.02 6.98 22.81
CA LYS A 152 -9.24 6.22 22.49
C LYS A 152 -8.97 4.97 21.67
N VAL A 153 -7.90 4.95 20.87
CA VAL A 153 -7.60 3.87 19.92
C VAL A 153 -6.21 3.29 20.22
N SER A 154 -6.18 2.07 20.75
CA SER A 154 -4.96 1.34 21.11
C SER A 154 -5.15 -0.17 20.90
N GLY A 155 -4.09 -0.96 21.11
CA GLY A 155 -4.12 -2.42 21.02
C GLY A 155 -4.66 -2.94 19.68
N ASP A 156 -5.60 -3.89 19.74
CA ASP A 156 -6.20 -4.52 18.56
C ASP A 156 -6.92 -3.51 17.66
N ALA A 157 -7.57 -2.49 18.25
CA ALA A 157 -8.24 -1.45 17.49
C ALA A 157 -7.24 -0.65 16.63
N LEU A 158 -6.09 -0.29 17.22
CA LEU A 158 -5.01 0.35 16.46
C LEU A 158 -4.44 -0.60 15.39
N ASN A 159 -4.30 -1.89 15.68
CA ASN A 159 -3.82 -2.86 14.69
C ASN A 159 -4.75 -2.95 13.47
N LYS A 160 -6.07 -2.91 13.67
CA LYS A 160 -7.05 -2.87 12.56
C LYS A 160 -6.86 -1.64 11.67
N LEU A 161 -6.49 -0.48 12.22
CA LEU A 161 -6.14 0.69 11.41
C LEU A 161 -4.78 0.52 10.71
N ARG A 162 -3.78 -0.02 11.42
CA ARG A 162 -2.46 -0.29 10.84
C ARG A 162 -2.53 -1.18 9.61
N VAL A 163 -3.35 -2.22 9.63
CA VAL A 163 -3.52 -3.15 8.49
C VAL A 163 -4.09 -2.45 7.24
N ARG A 164 -4.88 -1.38 7.40
CA ARG A 164 -5.39 -0.56 6.29
C ARG A 164 -4.34 0.33 5.65
N VAL A 165 -3.22 0.57 6.32
CA VAL A 165 -2.22 1.55 5.90
C VAL A 165 -0.92 0.86 5.51
N GLN A 166 -0.44 -0.05 6.36
CA GLN A 166 0.91 -0.61 6.27
C GLN A 166 1.14 -1.28 4.90
N ASN A 167 2.20 -0.83 4.21
CA ASN A 167 2.60 -1.29 2.88
C ASN A 167 1.55 -1.08 1.77
N LYS A 168 0.57 -0.19 1.96
CA LYS A 168 -0.36 0.21 0.91
C LYS A 168 0.07 1.57 0.35
N PRO A 169 0.36 1.70 -0.96
CA PRO A 169 0.82 2.97 -1.52
C PRO A 169 -0.27 4.04 -1.44
N TYR A 170 0.06 5.31 -1.25
CA TYR A 170 -0.90 6.42 -1.04
C TYR A 170 -1.79 6.25 0.20
N MET A 171 -1.27 5.58 1.23
CA MET A 171 -1.87 5.52 2.56
C MET A 171 -0.86 5.98 3.60
N VAL A 172 -1.33 6.76 4.57
CA VAL A 172 -0.50 7.22 5.69
C VAL A 172 -1.33 7.30 6.96
N MET A 173 -0.71 7.07 8.11
CA MET A 173 -1.37 7.15 9.41
C MET A 173 -0.49 7.81 10.46
N SER A 174 -1.08 8.65 11.30
CA SER A 174 -0.42 9.23 12.48
C SER A 174 -1.43 9.53 13.60
N PRO A 175 -1.03 9.56 14.87
CA PRO A 175 -1.90 10.08 15.92
C PRO A 175 -2.10 11.59 15.75
N TRP A 176 -3.28 12.08 16.13
CA TRP A 176 -3.60 13.51 16.17
C TRP A 176 -3.93 13.94 17.61
N PRO A 177 -3.10 14.79 18.25
CA PRO A 177 -3.35 15.26 19.61
C PRO A 177 -4.66 16.05 19.72
N GLY A 178 -5.47 15.73 20.73
CA GLY A 178 -6.73 16.43 20.98
C GLY A 178 -7.85 16.12 19.97
N LEU A 179 -7.72 15.06 19.15
CA LEU A 179 -8.76 14.68 18.20
C LEU A 179 -10.08 14.31 18.91
N ASP A 180 -11.15 14.99 18.53
CA ASP A 180 -12.46 14.91 19.16
C ASP A 180 -13.08 13.52 18.94
N SER A 181 -13.02 13.04 17.70
CA SER A 181 -13.45 11.70 17.31
C SER A 181 -12.35 10.66 17.56
N PRO A 182 -12.69 9.37 17.73
CA PRO A 182 -11.68 8.31 17.75
C PRO A 182 -10.81 8.28 16.49
N ILE A 183 -11.42 8.51 15.32
CA ILE A 183 -10.76 8.41 14.01
C ILE A 183 -11.23 9.55 13.11
N SER A 184 -10.33 10.08 12.29
CA SER A 184 -10.68 10.92 11.15
C SER A 184 -9.86 10.50 9.92
N LEU A 185 -10.48 10.53 8.75
CA LEU A 185 -9.83 10.29 7.47
C LEU A 185 -9.80 11.59 6.68
N GLN A 186 -8.68 11.84 6.01
CA GLN A 186 -8.45 13.00 5.17
C GLN A 186 -8.01 12.52 3.79
N ALA A 187 -8.65 13.07 2.76
CA ALA A 187 -8.15 13.10 1.39
C ALA A 187 -8.29 14.54 0.90
N TRP A 188 -7.64 14.94 -0.20
CA TRP A 188 -7.75 16.32 -0.66
C TRP A 188 -9.22 16.73 -0.86
N GLY A 189 -9.65 17.79 -0.17
CA GLY A 189 -11.01 18.30 -0.18
C GLY A 189 -12.06 17.46 0.55
N HIS A 190 -11.69 16.34 1.18
CA HIS A 190 -12.64 15.39 1.78
C HIS A 190 -12.21 14.97 3.19
N GLN A 191 -13.17 14.96 4.11
CA GLN A 191 -12.97 14.46 5.46
C GLN A 191 -14.13 13.60 5.93
N LEU A 192 -13.80 12.53 6.64
CA LEU A 192 -14.75 11.70 7.35
C LEU A 192 -14.30 11.55 8.81
N ARG A 193 -15.23 11.65 9.76
CA ARG A 193 -15.00 11.28 11.16
C ARG A 193 -15.90 10.09 11.51
N VAL A 194 -15.34 9.12 12.21
CA VAL A 194 -16.07 7.91 12.65
C VAL A 194 -15.71 7.57 14.09
N ASP A 195 -16.63 6.86 14.75
CA ASP A 195 -16.53 6.53 16.16
C ASP A 195 -15.94 5.13 16.44
N SER A 196 -15.74 4.32 15.39
CA SER A 196 -15.26 2.95 15.51
C SER A 196 -14.29 2.56 14.40
N VAL A 197 -13.29 1.75 14.74
CA VAL A 197 -12.33 1.14 13.78
C VAL A 197 -12.96 0.07 12.88
N ASP A 198 -14.17 -0.36 13.24
CA ASP A 198 -14.97 -1.35 12.50
C ASP A 198 -16.04 -0.68 11.62
N ASP A 199 -16.08 0.66 11.56
CA ASP A 199 -17.01 1.39 10.70
C ASP A 199 -16.67 1.15 9.22
N GLU A 200 -17.61 0.58 8.47
CA GLU A 200 -17.41 0.25 7.05
C GLU A 200 -17.08 1.49 6.20
N ARG A 201 -17.49 2.69 6.63
CA ARG A 201 -17.25 3.93 5.88
C ARG A 201 -15.77 4.26 5.78
N ILE A 202 -14.92 3.71 6.66
CA ILE A 202 -13.45 3.80 6.55
C ILE A 202 -13.00 3.24 5.20
N ASP A 203 -13.41 2.00 4.90
CA ASP A 203 -12.99 1.28 3.70
C ASP A 203 -13.69 1.83 2.45
N GLN A 204 -14.94 2.28 2.58
CA GLN A 204 -15.64 3.01 1.52
C GLN A 204 -14.93 4.31 1.13
N PHE A 205 -14.49 5.09 2.13
CA PHE A 205 -13.74 6.34 1.91
C PHE A 205 -12.41 6.08 1.22
N ILE A 206 -11.66 5.06 1.67
CA ILE A 206 -10.39 4.67 1.05
C ILE A 206 -10.61 4.25 -0.40
N ALA A 207 -11.60 3.40 -0.67
CA ALA A 207 -11.91 2.94 -2.02
C ALA A 207 -12.36 4.09 -2.95
N ALA A 208 -13.08 5.08 -2.42
CA ALA A 208 -13.61 6.20 -3.18
C ALA A 208 -12.58 7.29 -3.50
N LEU A 209 -11.59 7.52 -2.64
CA LEU A 209 -10.76 8.72 -2.69
C LEU A 209 -9.28 8.46 -2.93
N ARG A 210 -8.73 7.33 -2.48
CA ARG A 210 -7.32 7.02 -2.71
C ARG A 210 -7.04 6.95 -4.21
N LEU A 211 -6.13 7.81 -4.68
CA LEU A 211 -5.80 7.95 -6.10
C LEU A 211 -7.01 8.24 -7.01
N ASN A 212 -8.11 8.78 -6.49
CA ASN A 212 -9.22 9.22 -7.32
C ASN A 212 -8.87 10.52 -8.07
N ARG A 213 -8.44 10.38 -9.31
CA ARG A 213 -7.97 11.47 -10.19
C ARG A 213 -8.96 12.63 -10.41
N ASN A 214 -10.20 12.50 -9.97
CA ASN A 214 -11.22 13.54 -10.06
C ASN A 214 -11.25 14.47 -8.83
N THR A 215 -10.48 14.16 -7.78
CA THR A 215 -10.64 14.79 -6.45
C THR A 215 -9.39 15.45 -5.89
N TYR A 216 -8.20 15.14 -6.42
CA TYR A 216 -6.93 15.74 -6.01
C TYR A 216 -6.22 16.40 -7.20
N PRO A 217 -5.42 17.46 -6.98
CA PRO A 217 -4.94 18.31 -8.07
C PRO A 217 -3.69 17.75 -8.78
N GLU A 218 -2.80 17.01 -8.09
CA GLU A 218 -1.53 16.54 -8.67
C GLU A 218 -1.56 15.08 -9.13
N VAL A 219 -2.39 14.81 -10.14
CA VAL A 219 -2.59 13.46 -10.70
C VAL A 219 -1.27 12.85 -11.19
N GLY A 220 -0.86 11.76 -10.55
CA GLY A 220 0.35 11.01 -10.89
C GLY A 220 1.61 11.42 -10.11
N ALA A 221 1.51 12.36 -9.18
CA ALA A 221 2.62 12.71 -8.28
C ALA A 221 3.01 11.54 -7.36
N THR A 222 4.29 11.44 -7.04
CA THR A 222 4.84 10.30 -6.29
C THR A 222 4.71 10.46 -4.77
N CYS A 223 4.54 9.34 -4.07
CA CYS A 223 4.68 9.28 -2.61
C CYS A 223 6.10 8.96 -2.14
N ASP A 224 7.05 8.70 -3.06
CA ASP A 224 8.44 8.39 -2.75
C ASP A 224 9.20 9.65 -2.41
N VAL A 225 9.69 9.76 -1.17
CA VAL A 225 10.43 10.93 -0.72
C VAL A 225 11.85 10.95 -1.30
N GLY A 226 12.25 12.09 -1.88
CA GLY A 226 13.60 12.29 -2.39
C GLY A 226 14.66 12.39 -1.26
N PRO A 227 15.94 12.05 -1.53
CA PRO A 227 17.00 12.14 -0.54
C PRO A 227 17.08 13.53 0.12
N GLY A 228 17.06 13.56 1.46
CA GLY A 228 17.17 14.79 2.25
C GLY A 228 15.93 15.69 2.27
N GLN A 229 14.82 15.29 1.66
CA GLN A 229 13.60 16.12 1.60
C GLN A 229 12.68 15.92 2.80
N PHE A 230 12.50 14.67 3.24
CA PHE A 230 11.74 14.33 4.43
C PHE A 230 12.34 13.07 5.06
N ASP A 231 12.59 13.10 6.36
CA ASP A 231 13.11 11.95 7.11
C ASP A 231 11.93 11.14 7.67
N VAL A 232 11.71 9.94 7.15
CA VAL A 232 10.58 9.08 7.57
C VAL A 232 10.79 8.52 8.97
N ASP A 233 12.03 8.30 9.38
CA ASP A 233 12.39 7.73 10.67
C ASP A 233 12.42 8.80 11.77
N ASN A 234 12.74 10.04 11.39
CA ASN A 234 12.71 11.21 12.27
C ASN A 234 11.98 12.41 11.61
N PRO A 235 10.65 12.31 11.44
CA PRO A 235 9.89 13.32 10.72
C PRO A 235 9.83 14.65 11.49
N PRO A 236 9.71 15.79 10.78
CA PRO A 236 9.45 17.07 11.42
C PRO A 236 8.25 16.95 12.39
N PRO A 237 8.41 17.36 13.66
CA PRO A 237 7.40 17.12 14.67
C PRO A 237 6.18 18.01 14.46
N PHE A 238 5.01 17.50 14.86
CA PHE A 238 3.82 18.33 15.02
C PHE A 238 4.07 19.45 16.04
N ASP A 239 3.62 20.66 15.74
CA ASP A 239 3.64 21.79 16.67
C ASP A 239 2.24 22.01 17.29
N PRO A 240 2.02 21.66 18.57
CA PRO A 240 0.75 21.84 19.25
C PRO A 240 0.49 23.28 19.71
N ALA A 241 1.47 24.19 19.62
CA ALA A 241 1.29 25.56 20.08
C ALA A 241 0.19 26.26 19.28
N PRO A 242 -0.61 27.14 19.92
CA PRO A 242 -1.53 28.01 19.19
C PRO A 242 -0.82 28.76 18.06
N TYR A 243 -1.52 28.97 16.95
CA TYR A 243 -0.94 29.68 15.80
C TYR A 243 -0.52 31.10 16.17
N GLY A 244 0.74 31.44 15.89
CA GLY A 244 1.27 32.77 16.03
C GLY A 244 0.68 33.78 15.02
N PRO A 245 1.02 35.07 15.16
CA PRO A 245 0.61 36.12 14.22
C PRO A 245 1.23 35.96 12.82
N ASP A 246 2.31 35.19 12.71
CA ASP A 246 3.07 34.86 11.51
C ASP A 246 2.55 33.62 10.75
N ALA A 247 1.61 32.88 11.35
CA ALA A 247 0.99 31.73 10.70
C ALA A 247 0.27 32.17 9.40
N LYS A 248 0.56 31.46 8.32
CA LYS A 248 0.00 31.73 7.00
C LYS A 248 -1.51 31.50 7.01
N PRO A 249 -2.31 32.47 6.54
CA PRO A 249 -3.74 32.28 6.38
C PRO A 249 -4.05 31.37 5.19
N MET A 250 -5.30 30.94 5.08
CA MET A 250 -5.85 30.26 3.90
C MET A 250 -6.11 31.26 2.74
N ASP A 251 -5.16 32.16 2.45
CA ASP A 251 -5.29 33.21 1.43
C ASP A 251 -4.73 32.82 0.06
N TYR A 252 -4.12 31.63 -0.03
CA TYR A 252 -3.59 31.02 -1.23
C TYR A 252 -2.47 31.81 -1.93
N LYS A 253 -1.71 32.63 -1.20
CA LYS A 253 -0.60 33.42 -1.78
C LYS A 253 0.75 32.73 -1.79
N GLY A 254 0.88 31.56 -1.16
CA GLY A 254 2.12 30.79 -1.08
C GLY A 254 3.29 31.57 -0.46
N SER A 255 4.47 30.96 -0.44
CA SER A 255 5.70 31.61 0.00
C SER A 255 6.79 31.53 -1.08
N ALA A 256 7.53 32.62 -1.27
CA ALA A 256 8.70 32.62 -2.12
C ALA A 256 9.74 31.61 -1.58
N GLY A 257 10.32 30.79 -2.47
CA GLY A 257 11.28 29.75 -2.11
C GLY A 257 10.66 28.45 -1.59
N ALA A 258 9.33 28.35 -1.51
CA ALA A 258 8.62 27.11 -1.22
C ALA A 258 8.44 26.27 -2.50
N THR A 259 9.52 26.01 -3.24
CA THR A 259 9.47 25.15 -4.42
C THR A 259 9.41 23.69 -3.94
N PRO A 260 8.50 22.85 -4.47
CA PRO A 260 8.58 21.42 -4.24
C PRO A 260 9.96 20.90 -4.67
N PRO A 261 10.56 19.95 -3.94
CA PRO A 261 11.70 19.27 -4.46
C PRO A 261 11.32 18.63 -5.77
N GLU A 262 12.11 18.93 -6.80
CA GLU A 262 11.89 18.56 -8.20
C GLU A 262 11.29 17.15 -8.29
N ALA A 263 9.97 17.07 -8.48
CA ALA A 263 9.28 15.83 -8.77
C ALA A 263 9.89 15.33 -10.06
N GLY A 264 10.76 14.30 -9.96
CA GLY A 264 11.74 13.93 -10.95
C GLY A 264 11.26 14.20 -12.37
N MET A 265 11.79 15.27 -12.98
CA MET A 265 11.64 15.48 -14.40
C MET A 265 12.10 14.18 -15.07
N THR A 266 11.19 13.54 -15.79
CA THR A 266 11.58 12.57 -16.82
C THR A 266 12.66 13.23 -17.66
N GLN A 267 13.89 12.75 -17.53
CA GLN A 267 15.03 13.17 -18.34
C GLN A 267 14.64 13.15 -19.82
N PRO A 268 14.71 14.28 -20.56
CA PRO A 268 14.76 14.23 -22.01
C PRO A 268 16.23 14.03 -22.39
N GLY A 269 16.63 12.78 -22.68
CA GLY A 269 18.04 12.51 -22.96
C GLY A 269 18.39 11.10 -23.38
N ALA A 270 17.76 10.56 -24.43
CA ALA A 270 18.43 9.58 -25.28
C ALA A 270 19.31 10.35 -26.29
N PRO A 271 20.63 10.10 -26.39
CA PRO A 271 21.44 10.73 -27.41
C PRO A 271 21.33 9.95 -28.72
N GLY A 272 20.92 10.62 -29.79
CA GLY A 272 21.21 10.15 -31.15
C GLY A 272 20.06 10.25 -32.15
N GLY A 273 19.86 11.44 -32.70
CA GLY A 273 19.04 11.65 -33.89
C GLY A 273 19.17 13.07 -34.38
N ALA A 274 20.12 13.31 -35.29
CA ALA A 274 20.44 14.62 -35.84
C ALA A 274 19.22 15.27 -36.55
N PRO A 275 19.15 16.61 -36.64
CA PRO A 275 18.00 17.33 -37.18
C PRO A 275 17.98 17.31 -38.71
N VAL A 276 16.84 16.97 -39.30
CA VAL A 276 16.57 17.20 -40.73
C VAL A 276 15.88 18.56 -40.88
N PRO A 277 16.39 19.48 -41.73
CA PRO A 277 15.80 20.80 -41.93
C PRO A 277 14.55 20.77 -42.83
N PRO A 278 13.66 21.78 -42.76
CA PRO A 278 12.39 21.78 -43.47
C PRO A 278 12.51 22.36 -44.89
N GLY A 279 11.83 21.75 -45.86
CA GLY A 279 11.48 22.41 -47.13
C GLY A 279 11.68 21.56 -48.38
N GLY A 280 10.58 21.08 -48.97
CA GLY A 280 10.54 20.54 -50.34
C GLY A 280 9.14 20.00 -50.70
N PRO A 281 8.62 20.19 -51.93
CA PRO A 281 7.19 20.32 -52.20
C PRO A 281 6.44 18.97 -52.32
N GLN A 282 5.17 19.00 -51.91
CA GLN A 282 4.18 17.93 -52.14
C GLN A 282 4.03 17.62 -53.65
N PRO A 283 4.04 16.34 -54.07
CA PRO A 283 3.62 15.97 -55.42
C PRO A 283 2.09 16.01 -55.56
N ASN A 284 1.63 16.64 -56.65
CA ASN A 284 0.22 16.73 -57.03
C ASN A 284 -0.45 15.35 -57.18
N PRO A 285 -1.75 15.20 -56.84
CA PRO A 285 -2.50 13.99 -57.13
C PRO A 285 -2.77 13.87 -58.64
N ALA A 286 -2.67 12.64 -59.14
CA ALA A 286 -2.99 12.27 -60.52
C ALA A 286 -4.48 12.53 -60.85
N PRO A 287 -4.82 12.91 -62.10
CA PRO A 287 -6.20 13.14 -62.49
C PRO A 287 -6.98 11.82 -62.65
N PRO A 288 -8.30 11.82 -62.41
CA PRO A 288 -9.14 10.64 -62.63
C PRO A 288 -9.33 10.36 -64.12
N ALA A 289 -9.32 9.08 -64.47
CA ALA A 289 -9.69 8.58 -65.78
C ALA A 289 -11.22 8.46 -65.89
N GLY A 290 -11.80 9.09 -66.91
CA GLY A 290 -13.04 8.67 -67.58
C GLY A 290 -14.35 9.23 -67.03
N GLY A 291 -15.08 9.96 -67.89
CA GLY A 291 -16.48 10.34 -67.72
C GLY A 291 -16.76 11.77 -68.13
#